data_AF-A0A7S3M2S2-F1
#
_entry.id   AF-A0A7S3M2S2-F1
#
_cell.length_a   1.000
_cell.length_b   1.000
_cell.length_c   1.000
_cell.angle_alpha   90.00
_cell.angle_beta   90.00
_cell.angle_gamma   90.00
#
_symmetry.space_group_name_H-M   'P 1'
#
loop_
_entity.id
_entity.type
_entity.pdbx_description
1 polymer ?
#
loop_
_entity_poly.entity_id
_entity_poly.type
_entity_poly.pdbx_seq_one_letter_code
_entity_poly.pdbx_strand_id
1 'polypeptide(L)'
;FTEEDDSFLKYEEEDGRTVEPTYFVPVIPTLLLNGSHGIGTGWSTSVPTFHLPHVVDHVRHKLLGTVPAGPLIPHVVGFKGRIEPVLESNTSNTESLQYRSYGIVTRPSSARLVITELPCYVWTDDYKNFLIAMVERGEIKEFKEFHSTDSVRFEILASKAQLDSYEKKGLHTVFKLTSSFSLNNMHAFDRHGKICRFTNTAEIIDAHFEVRYAAYATRKAALERLYA
;
A
#
# COMPACT_ATOMS: atom_id res chain seq x y z
N PHE A 1 19.33 -1.45 -4.82
CA PHE A 1 19.89 -1.61 -6.17
C PHE A 1 21.34 -1.97 -6.01
N THR A 2 21.88 -2.82 -6.87
CA THR A 2 23.22 -3.40 -6.74
C THR A 2 24.09 -2.83 -7.85
N GLU A 3 25.19 -2.19 -7.49
CA GLU A 3 26.08 -1.47 -8.43
C GLU A 3 26.62 -2.39 -9.53
N GLU A 4 26.76 -3.69 -9.27
CA GLU A 4 27.21 -4.64 -10.29
C GLU A 4 26.24 -4.79 -11.47
N ASP A 5 24.97 -4.39 -11.30
CA ASP A 5 24.01 -4.38 -12.39
C ASP A 5 24.21 -3.23 -13.37
N ASP A 6 24.78 -2.12 -12.90
CA ASP A 6 24.83 -0.87 -13.66
C ASP A 6 25.58 -1.06 -14.97
N SER A 7 26.58 -1.93 -15.01
CA SER A 7 27.40 -2.21 -16.20
C SER A 7 26.63 -2.75 -17.41
N PHE A 8 25.44 -3.32 -17.22
CA PHE A 8 24.65 -3.92 -18.30
C PHE A 8 23.23 -3.35 -18.44
N LEU A 9 22.89 -2.31 -17.69
CA LEU A 9 21.65 -1.58 -17.91
C LEU A 9 21.72 -0.81 -19.23
N LYS A 10 20.57 -0.63 -19.87
CA LYS A 10 20.46 0.20 -21.07
C LYS A 10 20.27 1.65 -20.64
N TYR A 11 21.35 2.44 -20.71
CA TYR A 11 21.32 3.88 -20.48
C TYR A 11 20.76 4.61 -21.70
N GLU A 12 19.98 5.67 -21.48
CA GLU A 12 19.48 6.54 -22.53
C GLU A 12 20.42 7.73 -22.76
N GLU A 13 20.31 8.38 -23.92
CA GLU A 13 21.06 9.60 -24.24
C GLU A 13 20.12 10.79 -24.45
N GLU A 14 20.41 11.90 -23.79
CA GLU A 14 19.69 13.16 -23.93
C GLU A 14 20.70 14.31 -24.08
N ASP A 15 20.55 15.13 -25.13
CA ASP A 15 21.47 16.23 -25.48
C ASP A 15 22.96 15.83 -25.53
N GLY A 16 23.25 14.62 -26.01
CA GLY A 16 24.61 14.08 -26.10
C GLY A 16 25.23 13.69 -24.75
N ARG A 17 24.42 13.60 -23.69
CA ARG A 17 24.82 13.10 -22.37
C ARG A 17 24.09 11.81 -22.06
N THR A 18 24.81 10.86 -21.50
CA THR A 18 24.20 9.66 -20.92
C THR A 18 23.39 10.05 -19.69
N VAL A 19 22.12 9.69 -19.67
CA VAL A 19 21.18 9.91 -18.55
C VAL A 19 20.75 8.57 -17.95
N GLU A 20 19.76 8.57 -17.07
CA GLU A 20 19.27 7.36 -16.40
C GLU A 20 18.91 6.20 -17.35
N PRO A 21 19.03 4.95 -16.88
CA PRO A 21 18.64 3.79 -17.67
C PRO A 21 17.13 3.72 -17.89
N THR A 22 16.72 3.02 -18.95
CA THR A 22 15.29 2.79 -19.25
C THR A 22 14.52 2.27 -18.04
N TYR A 23 15.15 1.40 -17.25
CA TYR A 23 14.70 1.00 -15.92
C TYR A 23 15.87 0.38 -15.14
N PHE A 24 15.81 0.50 -13.82
CA PHE A 24 16.65 -0.29 -12.91
C PHE A 24 16.04 -1.67 -12.66
N VAL A 25 16.89 -2.64 -12.30
CA VAL A 25 16.46 -4.02 -12.01
C VAL A 25 16.69 -4.35 -10.53
N PRO A 26 15.80 -3.93 -9.60
CA PRO A 26 15.98 -4.20 -8.18
C PRO A 26 15.94 -5.70 -7.89
N VAL A 27 16.56 -6.15 -6.79
CA VAL A 27 16.60 -7.57 -6.38
C VAL A 27 15.21 -8.14 -6.04
N ILE A 28 14.27 -7.25 -5.73
CA ILE A 28 12.89 -7.55 -5.32
C ILE A 28 11.94 -6.56 -6.03
N PRO A 29 10.66 -6.90 -6.24
CA PRO A 29 9.73 -6.05 -6.97
C PRO A 29 9.35 -4.81 -6.14
N THR A 30 10.08 -3.71 -6.34
CA THR A 30 9.88 -2.45 -5.60
C THR A 30 8.52 -1.81 -5.83
N LEU A 31 7.87 -2.10 -6.98
CA LEU A 31 6.49 -1.69 -7.24
C LEU A 31 5.52 -2.17 -6.15
N LEU A 32 5.73 -3.37 -5.60
CA LEU A 32 4.93 -3.90 -4.49
C LEU A 32 5.35 -3.33 -3.12
N LEU A 33 6.50 -2.70 -3.00
CA LEU A 33 6.94 -2.12 -1.72
C LEU A 33 6.48 -0.68 -1.58
N ASN A 34 6.66 0.10 -2.64
CA ASN A 34 6.36 1.53 -2.66
C ASN A 34 4.96 1.83 -3.19
N GLY A 35 4.30 0.84 -3.82
CA GLY A 35 3.04 1.05 -4.51
C GLY A 35 3.20 1.97 -5.72
N SER A 36 2.08 2.36 -6.31
CA SER A 36 2.03 3.34 -7.39
C SER A 36 0.63 3.92 -7.49
N HIS A 37 0.53 5.25 -7.56
CA HIS A 37 -0.73 5.95 -7.81
C HIS A 37 -0.49 6.99 -8.89
N GLY A 38 -1.28 6.93 -9.97
CA GLY A 38 -1.09 7.82 -11.09
C GLY A 38 -2.27 7.84 -12.06
N ILE A 39 -2.48 8.98 -12.70
CA ILE A 39 -3.50 9.18 -13.73
C ILE A 39 -2.78 9.67 -14.99
N GLY A 40 -3.03 9.01 -16.11
CA GLY A 40 -2.56 9.42 -17.44
C GLY A 40 -3.73 9.52 -18.42
N THR A 41 -3.43 9.85 -19.67
CA THR A 41 -4.44 9.88 -20.73
C THR A 41 -4.83 8.45 -21.10
N GLY A 42 -6.04 8.03 -20.72
CA GLY A 42 -6.59 6.71 -21.04
C GLY A 42 -6.30 5.60 -20.03
N TRP A 43 -5.41 5.83 -19.06
CA TRP A 43 -5.07 4.86 -18.00
C TRP A 43 -4.97 5.51 -16.63
N SER A 44 -5.20 4.71 -15.60
CA SER A 44 -4.83 5.04 -14.22
C SER A 44 -4.25 3.82 -13.56
N THR A 45 -3.48 4.03 -12.49
CA THR A 45 -2.91 2.95 -11.70
C THR A 45 -3.08 3.23 -10.21
N SER A 46 -3.32 2.17 -9.46
CA SER A 46 -3.45 2.14 -8.01
C SER A 46 -2.93 0.79 -7.52
N VAL A 47 -1.63 0.73 -7.23
CA VAL A 47 -0.96 -0.42 -6.64
C VAL A 47 -0.70 -0.09 -5.16
N PRO A 48 -1.26 -0.85 -4.20
CA PRO A 48 -0.96 -0.64 -2.79
C PRO A 48 0.44 -1.16 -2.43
N THR A 49 0.87 -0.85 -1.22
CA THR A 49 2.14 -1.32 -0.65
C THR A 49 1.99 -2.66 0.05
N PHE A 50 3.08 -3.42 0.13
CA PHE A 50 3.14 -4.74 0.77
C PHE A 50 4.37 -4.85 1.67
N HIS A 51 4.31 -5.75 2.65
CA HIS A 51 5.38 -5.93 3.63
C HIS A 51 6.56 -6.69 3.00
N LEU A 52 7.76 -6.12 3.11
CA LEU A 52 8.99 -6.64 2.48
C LEU A 52 9.22 -8.14 2.73
N PRO A 53 9.22 -8.65 3.98
CA PRO A 53 9.35 -10.08 4.26
C PRO A 53 8.38 -10.98 3.48
N HIS A 54 7.14 -10.56 3.26
CA HIS A 54 6.14 -11.37 2.54
C HIS A 54 6.42 -11.38 1.03
N VAL A 55 6.83 -10.24 0.47
CA VAL A 55 7.24 -10.14 -0.93
C VAL A 55 8.48 -11.01 -1.19
N VAL A 56 9.47 -10.96 -0.29
CA VAL A 56 10.67 -11.82 -0.36
C VAL A 56 10.30 -13.30 -0.29
N ASP A 57 9.37 -13.66 0.59
CA ASP A 57 8.89 -15.04 0.70
C ASP A 57 8.26 -15.53 -0.61
N HIS A 58 7.45 -14.71 -1.28
CA HIS A 58 6.85 -15.06 -2.57
C HIS A 58 7.91 -15.24 -3.67
N VAL A 59 8.90 -14.34 -3.74
CA VAL A 59 10.01 -14.45 -4.69
C VAL A 59 10.83 -15.72 -4.43
N ARG A 60 11.04 -16.10 -3.17
CA ARG A 60 11.73 -17.36 -2.82
C ARG A 60 10.95 -18.59 -3.26
N HIS A 61 9.64 -18.62 -3.03
CA HIS A 61 8.80 -19.72 -3.50
C HIS A 61 8.85 -19.86 -5.02
N LYS A 62 8.85 -18.73 -5.76
CA LYS A 62 9.05 -18.74 -7.22
C LYS A 62 10.40 -19.34 -7.62
N LEU A 63 11.49 -18.96 -6.94
CA LEU A 63 12.83 -19.51 -7.18
C LEU A 63 12.89 -21.02 -6.92
N LEU A 64 12.19 -21.51 -5.90
CA LEU A 64 12.17 -22.92 -5.51
C LEU A 64 11.13 -23.76 -6.29
N GLY A 65 10.31 -23.14 -7.15
CA GLY A 65 9.21 -23.83 -7.82
C GLY A 65 8.10 -24.31 -6.87
N THR A 66 7.91 -23.60 -5.76
CA THR A 66 6.92 -23.90 -4.72
C THR A 66 5.86 -22.80 -4.63
N VAL A 67 4.82 -23.00 -3.80
CA VAL A 67 3.70 -22.05 -3.65
C VAL A 67 3.72 -21.46 -2.24
N PRO A 68 3.60 -20.14 -2.07
CA PRO A 68 3.48 -19.49 -0.76
C PRO A 68 2.27 -19.99 0.04
N ALA A 69 2.31 -19.83 1.37
CA ALA A 69 1.24 -20.28 2.26
C ALA A 69 -0.09 -19.53 2.07
N GLY A 70 -0.07 -18.34 1.45
CA GLY A 70 -1.26 -17.52 1.21
C GLY A 70 -0.95 -16.30 0.33
N PRO A 71 -1.97 -15.51 -0.05
CA PRO A 71 -1.78 -14.33 -0.89
C PRO A 71 -1.04 -13.20 -0.16
N LEU A 72 -0.48 -12.27 -0.94
CA LEU A 72 0.06 -11.03 -0.38
C LEU A 72 -1.08 -10.15 0.15
N ILE A 73 -0.95 -9.73 1.41
CA ILE A 73 -1.88 -8.81 2.05
C ILE A 73 -1.27 -7.41 2.04
N PRO A 74 -2.00 -6.38 1.57
CA PRO A 74 -1.54 -5.00 1.61
C PRO A 74 -1.13 -4.56 3.01
N HIS A 75 -0.07 -3.77 3.06
CA HIS A 75 0.55 -3.31 4.29
C HIS A 75 1.12 -1.91 4.09
N VAL A 76 0.76 -0.98 4.98
CA VAL A 76 1.28 0.40 4.97
C VAL A 76 2.26 0.55 6.14
N VAL A 77 3.49 0.96 5.84
CA VAL A 77 4.53 1.13 6.86
C VAL A 77 4.10 2.19 7.86
N GLY A 78 4.18 1.87 9.16
CA GLY A 78 3.83 2.78 10.25
C GLY A 78 2.34 2.84 10.59
N PHE A 79 1.46 2.25 9.77
CA PHE A 79 0.03 2.16 10.06
C PHE A 79 -0.22 1.19 11.22
N LYS A 80 -0.88 1.67 12.27
CA LYS A 80 -1.14 0.90 13.50
C LYS A 80 -2.50 0.23 13.50
N GLY A 81 -3.38 0.63 12.59
CA GLY A 81 -4.71 0.06 12.45
C GLY A 81 -4.67 -1.34 11.83
N ARG A 82 -5.83 -1.82 11.37
CA ARG A 82 -5.94 -3.14 10.73
C ARG A 82 -6.37 -2.99 9.27
N ILE A 83 -5.85 -3.87 8.42
CA ILE A 83 -6.27 -4.03 7.03
C ILE A 83 -6.86 -5.43 6.92
N GLU A 84 -8.09 -5.52 6.43
CA GLU A 84 -8.79 -6.80 6.27
C GLU A 84 -9.27 -6.95 4.82
N PRO A 85 -9.22 -8.17 4.26
CA PRO A 85 -9.89 -8.44 2.99
C PRO A 85 -11.39 -8.25 3.16
N VAL A 86 -12.02 -7.64 2.16
CA VAL A 86 -13.48 -7.65 2.04
C VAL A 86 -13.85 -8.99 1.42
N LEU A 87 -14.42 -9.88 2.23
CA LEU A 87 -14.82 -11.22 1.79
C LEU A 87 -16.00 -11.10 0.81
N GLU A 88 -15.77 -11.44 -0.45
CA GLU A 88 -16.85 -11.79 -1.38
C GLU A 88 -17.27 -13.24 -1.10
N SER A 89 -18.58 -13.50 -1.21
CA SER A 89 -19.25 -14.60 -0.53
C SER A 89 -18.91 -16.04 -0.96
N ASN A 90 -17.81 -16.33 -1.67
CA ASN A 90 -17.55 -17.70 -2.18
C ASN A 90 -16.08 -18.14 -2.44
N THR A 91 -15.04 -17.45 -1.98
CA THR A 91 -13.66 -17.83 -2.37
C THR A 91 -12.66 -17.72 -1.21
N SER A 92 -12.42 -18.83 -0.52
CA SER A 92 -11.53 -18.87 0.65
C SER A 92 -10.02 -18.94 0.31
N ASN A 93 -9.65 -19.15 -0.96
CA ASN A 93 -8.26 -19.40 -1.38
C ASN A 93 -7.73 -18.46 -2.49
N THR A 94 -8.46 -17.43 -2.88
CA THR A 94 -8.01 -16.44 -3.89
C THR A 94 -7.67 -15.12 -3.22
N GLU A 95 -6.67 -14.40 -3.75
CA GLU A 95 -6.35 -13.04 -3.34
C GLU A 95 -7.62 -12.16 -3.41
N SER A 96 -7.96 -11.49 -2.30
CA SER A 96 -9.09 -10.57 -2.31
C SER A 96 -8.73 -9.35 -3.15
N LEU A 97 -9.65 -8.91 -4.01
CA LEU A 97 -9.47 -7.73 -4.84
C LEU A 97 -9.83 -6.44 -4.11
N GLN A 98 -10.42 -6.54 -2.91
CA GLN A 98 -10.86 -5.41 -2.12
C GLN A 98 -10.42 -5.54 -0.67
N TYR A 99 -9.85 -4.48 -0.14
CA TYR A 99 -9.41 -4.40 1.25
C TYR A 99 -10.04 -3.21 1.93
N ARG A 100 -10.22 -3.35 3.25
CA ARG A 100 -10.68 -2.27 4.12
C ARG A 100 -9.67 -2.06 5.21
N SER A 101 -9.19 -0.82 5.32
CA SER A 101 -8.42 -0.35 6.46
C SER A 101 -9.34 0.22 7.52
N TYR A 102 -8.97 0.05 8.78
CA TYR A 102 -9.70 0.54 9.94
C TYR A 102 -8.76 1.35 10.82
N GLY A 103 -9.17 2.58 11.14
CA GLY A 103 -8.51 3.39 12.17
C GLY A 103 -8.73 2.81 13.58
N ILE A 104 -8.10 3.43 14.57
CA ILE A 104 -8.21 3.03 15.98
C ILE A 104 -9.02 4.07 16.73
N VAL A 105 -10.07 3.61 17.41
CA VAL A 105 -10.92 4.41 18.29
C VAL A 105 -11.17 3.68 19.60
N THR A 106 -11.11 4.41 20.70
CA THR A 106 -11.39 3.92 22.05
C THR A 106 -12.30 4.88 22.81
N ARG A 107 -13.09 4.37 23.75
CA ARG A 107 -13.98 5.17 24.60
C ARG A 107 -13.52 5.08 26.06
N PRO A 108 -12.56 5.92 26.50
CA PRO A 108 -12.03 5.83 27.86
C PRO A 108 -13.03 6.30 28.95
N SER A 109 -14.11 7.02 28.59
CA SER A 109 -15.13 7.42 29.55
C SER A 109 -16.52 7.58 28.91
N SER A 110 -17.55 7.76 29.72
CA SER A 110 -18.93 7.93 29.25
C SER A 110 -19.15 9.14 28.35
N ALA A 111 -18.30 10.16 28.39
CA ALA A 111 -18.44 11.39 27.61
C ALA A 111 -17.29 11.64 26.62
N ARG A 112 -16.32 10.73 26.52
CA ARG A 112 -15.10 10.94 25.73
C ARG A 112 -14.74 9.76 24.85
N LEU A 113 -14.41 10.06 23.60
CA LEU A 113 -13.78 9.17 22.62
C LEU A 113 -12.35 9.63 22.32
N VAL A 114 -11.47 8.70 21.99
CA VAL A 114 -10.10 8.97 21.57
C VAL A 114 -9.80 8.17 20.31
N ILE A 115 -9.44 8.88 19.24
CA ILE A 115 -9.02 8.32 17.96
C ILE A 115 -7.51 8.46 17.87
N THR A 116 -6.79 7.36 17.69
CA THR A 116 -5.31 7.34 17.67
C THR A 116 -4.71 6.86 16.35
N GLU A 117 -5.56 6.52 15.39
CA GLU A 117 -5.13 6.17 14.04
C GLU A 117 -6.29 6.41 13.06
N LEU A 118 -6.01 7.02 11.92
CA LEU A 118 -6.97 7.20 10.82
C LEU A 118 -6.81 6.08 9.81
N PRO A 119 -7.86 5.72 9.05
CA PRO A 119 -7.73 4.74 7.97
C PRO A 119 -6.66 5.13 6.95
N CYS A 120 -6.15 4.15 6.21
CA CYS A 120 -5.15 4.41 5.18
C CYS A 120 -5.66 5.46 4.17
N TYR A 121 -4.75 6.36 3.77
CA TYR A 121 -4.99 7.42 2.79
C TYR A 121 -6.01 8.49 3.23
N VAL A 122 -6.30 8.60 4.53
CA VAL A 122 -7.09 9.69 5.10
C VAL A 122 -6.15 10.70 5.75
N TRP A 123 -6.15 11.93 5.24
CA TRP A 123 -5.32 13.02 5.77
C TRP A 123 -5.90 13.60 7.06
N THR A 124 -5.02 13.97 7.99
CA THR A 124 -5.38 14.57 9.28
C THR A 124 -6.21 15.84 9.12
N ASP A 125 -5.87 16.69 8.15
CA ASP A 125 -6.58 17.96 7.90
C ASP A 125 -7.99 17.73 7.34
N ASP A 126 -8.15 16.79 6.41
CA ASP A 126 -9.47 16.39 5.90
C ASP A 126 -10.34 15.83 7.02
N TYR A 127 -9.75 15.02 7.90
CA TYR A 127 -10.44 14.44 9.04
C TYR A 127 -10.82 15.48 10.10
N LYS A 128 -9.95 16.46 10.33
CA LYS A 128 -10.24 17.61 11.18
C LYS A 128 -11.45 18.39 10.66
N ASN A 129 -11.51 18.68 9.36
CA ASN A 129 -12.65 19.35 8.75
C ASN A 129 -13.96 18.55 8.93
N PHE A 130 -13.88 17.22 8.84
CA PHE A 130 -15.01 16.36 9.16
C PHE A 130 -15.48 16.51 10.62
N LEU A 131 -14.57 16.54 11.60
CA LEU A 131 -14.92 16.74 13.01
C LEU A 131 -15.47 18.16 13.28
N ILE A 132 -14.94 19.19 12.64
CA ILE A 132 -15.49 20.56 12.72
C ILE A 132 -16.96 20.56 12.28
N ALA A 133 -17.26 19.94 11.15
CA ALA A 133 -18.64 19.84 10.67
C ALA A 133 -19.55 19.04 11.64
N MET A 134 -19.02 18.04 12.36
CA MET A 134 -19.79 17.35 13.40
C MET A 134 -20.09 18.26 14.61
N VAL A 135 -19.16 19.15 14.99
CA VAL A 135 -19.39 20.17 16.04
C VAL A 135 -20.49 21.13 15.61
N GLU A 136 -20.41 21.66 14.38
CA GLU A 136 -21.40 22.61 13.84
C GLU A 136 -22.81 22.02 13.77
N ARG A 137 -22.94 20.72 13.48
CA ARG A 137 -24.22 19.99 13.49
C ARG A 137 -24.70 19.60 14.90
N GLY A 138 -23.91 19.88 15.94
CA GLY A 138 -24.22 19.49 17.33
C GLY A 138 -24.14 17.97 17.57
N GLU A 139 -23.48 17.21 16.70
CA GLU A 139 -23.27 15.77 16.83
C GLU A 139 -22.22 15.45 17.91
N ILE A 140 -21.22 16.30 18.04
CA ILE A 140 -20.25 16.28 19.13
C ILE A 140 -20.17 17.68 19.76
N LYS A 141 -19.68 17.79 21.00
CA LYS A 141 -19.56 19.07 21.70
C LYS A 141 -18.31 19.83 21.28
N GLU A 142 -17.16 19.15 21.33
CA GLU A 142 -15.85 19.68 20.96
C GLU A 142 -14.90 18.52 20.66
N PHE A 143 -13.74 18.84 20.07
CA PHE A 143 -12.61 17.94 20.01
C PHE A 143 -11.29 18.68 20.24
N LYS A 144 -10.25 17.95 20.64
CA LYS A 144 -8.88 18.45 20.81
C LYS A 144 -7.90 17.60 20.01
N GLU A 145 -6.87 18.24 19.49
CA GLU A 145 -5.82 17.63 18.65
C GLU A 145 -4.52 17.52 19.43
N PHE A 146 -3.92 16.33 19.42
CA PHE A 146 -2.63 16.05 20.06
C PHE A 146 -1.70 15.30 19.10
N HIS A 147 -1.58 15.84 17.88
CA HIS A 147 -0.79 15.25 16.81
C HIS A 147 0.71 15.45 17.03
N SER A 148 1.52 14.60 16.41
CA SER A 148 2.95 14.82 16.20
C SER A 148 3.28 14.57 14.73
N THR A 149 4.57 14.62 14.37
CA THR A 149 5.01 14.38 12.99
C THR A 149 4.61 13.01 12.46
N ASP A 150 4.49 11.99 13.33
CA ASP A 150 4.28 10.58 12.95
C ASP A 150 3.07 9.93 13.62
N SER A 151 2.22 10.69 14.31
CA SER A 151 1.04 10.13 14.97
C SER A 151 -0.15 11.08 15.03
N VAL A 152 -1.33 10.47 14.92
CA VAL A 152 -2.63 11.14 15.03
C VAL A 152 -3.24 10.87 16.41
N ARG A 153 -3.90 11.89 16.96
CA ARG A 153 -4.68 11.78 18.19
C ARG A 153 -5.75 12.87 18.23
N PHE A 154 -7.01 12.46 18.17
CA PHE A 154 -8.18 13.31 18.41
C PHE A 154 -8.87 12.87 19.70
N GLU A 155 -9.14 13.82 20.59
CA GLU A 155 -9.95 13.60 21.78
C GLU A 155 -11.30 14.28 21.60
N ILE A 156 -12.36 13.50 21.51
CA ILE A 156 -13.70 13.96 21.16
C ILE A 156 -14.57 13.94 22.42
N LEU A 157 -15.23 15.06 22.71
CA LEU A 157 -16.20 15.20 23.80
C LEU A 157 -17.62 15.22 23.23
N ALA A 158 -18.51 14.39 23.78
CA ALA A 158 -19.93 14.40 23.46
C ALA A 158 -20.75 14.00 24.69
N SER A 159 -22.08 14.09 24.62
CA SER A 159 -22.92 13.59 25.70
C SER A 159 -22.86 12.06 25.77
N LYS A 160 -23.10 11.50 26.96
CA LYS A 160 -23.21 10.04 27.14
C LYS A 160 -24.24 9.42 26.20
N ALA A 161 -25.40 10.06 26.06
CA ALA A 161 -26.47 9.59 25.18
C ALA A 161 -26.05 9.54 23.70
N GLN A 162 -25.30 10.54 23.22
CA GLN A 162 -24.74 10.54 21.86
C GLN A 162 -23.74 9.40 21.67
N LEU A 163 -22.77 9.25 22.59
CA LEU A 163 -21.75 8.21 22.47
C LEU A 163 -22.33 6.79 22.59
N ASP A 164 -23.30 6.58 23.47
CA ASP A 164 -24.02 5.30 23.57
C ASP A 164 -24.77 4.99 22.26
N SER A 165 -25.35 6.01 21.61
CA SER A 165 -26.00 5.88 20.30
C SER A 165 -24.99 5.56 19.19
N TYR A 166 -23.81 6.19 19.21
CA TYR A 166 -22.76 5.95 18.22
C TYR A 166 -22.11 4.58 18.35
N GLU A 167 -21.91 4.07 19.57
CA GLU A 167 -21.44 2.70 19.78
C GLU A 167 -22.42 1.67 19.24
N LYS A 168 -23.73 1.86 19.47
CA LYS A 168 -24.78 0.99 18.90
C LYS A 168 -24.79 1.00 17.37
N LYS A 169 -24.48 2.14 16.74
CA LYS A 169 -24.36 2.29 15.28
C LYS A 169 -23.01 1.79 14.73
N GLY A 170 -22.03 1.58 15.59
CA GLY A 170 -20.64 1.30 15.23
C GLY A 170 -19.81 2.57 15.11
N LEU A 171 -18.81 2.71 15.98
CA LEU A 171 -17.94 3.89 16.03
C LEU A 171 -17.18 4.09 14.72
N HIS A 172 -16.66 3.02 14.11
CA HIS A 172 -15.96 3.10 12.84
C HIS A 172 -16.83 3.67 11.71
N THR A 173 -18.12 3.35 11.70
CA THR A 173 -19.08 3.88 10.72
C THR A 173 -19.38 5.35 10.99
N VAL A 174 -19.73 5.70 12.23
CA VAL A 174 -20.12 7.06 12.60
C VAL A 174 -18.97 8.05 12.39
N PHE A 175 -17.76 7.67 12.82
CA PHE A 175 -16.58 8.53 12.76
C PHE A 175 -15.77 8.34 11.47
N LYS A 176 -16.32 7.66 10.46
CA LYS A 176 -15.66 7.42 9.16
C LYS A 176 -14.23 6.88 9.30
N LEU A 177 -14.03 5.95 10.24
CA LEU A 177 -12.74 5.30 10.49
C LEU A 177 -12.58 4.02 9.68
N THR A 178 -13.11 4.01 8.45
CA THR A 178 -12.82 2.97 7.47
C THR A 178 -12.49 3.60 6.12
N SER A 179 -11.55 2.98 5.39
CA SER A 179 -11.20 3.35 4.02
C SER A 179 -10.98 2.08 3.21
N SER A 180 -11.55 2.03 2.00
CA SER A 180 -11.46 0.88 1.12
C SER A 180 -10.48 1.16 -0.02
N PHE A 181 -9.72 0.15 -0.43
CA PHE A 181 -8.89 0.20 -1.62
C PHE A 181 -8.88 -1.16 -2.33
N SER A 182 -8.53 -1.16 -3.62
CA SER A 182 -8.70 -2.32 -4.49
C SER A 182 -7.44 -2.64 -5.28
N LEU A 183 -7.25 -3.93 -5.57
CA LEU A 183 -6.23 -4.45 -6.48
C LEU A 183 -6.69 -4.48 -7.95
N ASN A 184 -7.90 -4.00 -8.26
CA ASN A 184 -8.46 -4.10 -9.61
C ASN A 184 -7.79 -3.19 -10.65
N ASN A 185 -6.98 -2.23 -10.23
CA ASN A 185 -6.43 -1.19 -11.10
C ASN A 185 -4.90 -1.12 -11.04
N MET A 186 -4.23 -2.27 -11.16
CA MET A 186 -2.77 -2.34 -11.16
C MET A 186 -2.25 -2.30 -12.60
N HIS A 187 -2.03 -1.09 -13.13
CA HIS A 187 -1.40 -0.90 -14.44
C HIS A 187 0.08 -0.52 -14.26
N ALA A 188 0.97 -1.18 -14.99
CA ALA A 188 2.38 -0.80 -15.05
C ALA A 188 2.96 -1.16 -16.42
N PHE A 189 4.12 -0.59 -16.74
CA PHE A 189 4.86 -0.97 -17.93
C PHE A 189 5.49 -2.35 -17.76
N ASP A 190 5.36 -3.20 -18.78
CA ASP A 190 6.12 -4.44 -18.88
C ASP A 190 7.59 -4.16 -19.30
N ARG A 191 8.39 -5.23 -19.40
CA ARG A 191 9.80 -5.14 -19.84
C ARG A 191 10.00 -4.59 -21.26
N HIS A 192 8.94 -4.53 -22.06
CA HIS A 192 8.93 -4.03 -23.42
C HIS A 192 8.41 -2.59 -23.52
N GLY A 193 8.12 -1.95 -22.38
CA GLY A 193 7.57 -0.59 -22.33
C GLY A 193 6.10 -0.51 -22.71
N LYS A 194 5.35 -1.60 -22.66
CA LYS A 194 3.90 -1.62 -22.91
C LYS A 194 3.12 -1.56 -21.61
N ILE A 195 2.07 -0.76 -21.57
CA ILE A 195 1.17 -0.70 -20.42
C ILE A 195 0.37 -2.01 -20.36
N CYS A 196 0.49 -2.71 -19.24
CA CYS A 196 -0.22 -3.95 -18.96
C CYS A 196 -1.05 -3.79 -17.68
N ARG A 197 -2.22 -4.44 -17.67
CA ARG A 197 -2.99 -4.62 -16.44
C ARG A 197 -2.56 -5.93 -15.78
N PHE A 198 -2.17 -5.84 -14.52
CA PHE A 198 -1.90 -6.98 -13.66
C PHE A 198 -3.16 -7.29 -12.85
N THR A 199 -3.62 -8.54 -12.89
CA THR A 199 -4.88 -8.95 -12.23
C THR A 199 -4.70 -9.30 -10.75
N ASN A 200 -3.47 -9.63 -10.36
CA ASN A 200 -3.09 -10.05 -9.02
C ASN A 200 -1.61 -9.74 -8.77
N THR A 201 -1.17 -9.83 -7.51
CA THR A 201 0.22 -9.53 -7.14
C THR A 201 1.23 -10.55 -7.67
N ALA A 202 0.81 -11.80 -7.91
CA ALA A 202 1.67 -12.85 -8.45
C ALA A 202 2.10 -12.55 -9.90
N GLU A 203 1.22 -11.97 -10.73
CA GLU A 203 1.59 -11.54 -12.09
C GLU A 203 2.68 -10.44 -12.08
N ILE A 204 2.64 -9.53 -11.09
CA ILE A 204 3.69 -8.51 -10.91
C ILE A 204 5.00 -9.17 -10.49
N ILE A 205 4.95 -10.13 -9.57
CA ILE A 205 6.12 -10.91 -9.14
C ILE A 205 6.72 -11.68 -10.33
N ASP A 206 5.88 -12.30 -11.16
CA ASP A 206 6.31 -13.09 -12.30
C ASP A 206 7.00 -12.24 -13.36
N ALA A 207 6.40 -11.10 -13.73
CA ALA A 207 7.00 -10.15 -14.66
C ALA A 207 8.34 -9.61 -14.13
N HIS A 208 8.44 -9.31 -12.84
CA HIS A 208 9.68 -8.90 -12.21
C HIS A 208 10.73 -10.02 -12.19
N PHE A 209 10.32 -11.24 -11.82
CA PHE A 209 11.20 -12.39 -11.68
C PHE A 209 11.86 -12.73 -13.00
N GLU A 210 11.12 -12.71 -14.11
CA GLU A 210 11.67 -12.99 -15.44
C GLU A 210 12.82 -12.03 -15.80
N VAL A 211 12.61 -10.73 -15.60
CA VAL A 211 13.63 -9.70 -15.87
C VAL A 211 14.82 -9.86 -14.91
N ARG A 212 14.55 -10.04 -13.62
CA ARG A 212 15.59 -10.13 -12.59
C ARG A 212 16.44 -11.40 -12.73
N TYR A 213 15.84 -12.52 -13.10
CA TYR A 213 16.54 -13.78 -13.30
C TYR A 213 17.49 -13.71 -14.50
N ALA A 214 17.04 -13.10 -15.61
CA ALA A 214 17.91 -12.82 -16.75
C ALA A 214 19.07 -11.88 -16.38
N ALA A 215 18.80 -10.83 -15.59
CA ALA A 215 19.83 -9.91 -15.11
C ALA A 215 20.91 -10.62 -14.26
N TYR A 216 20.54 -11.60 -13.44
CA TYR A 216 21.54 -12.40 -12.70
C TYR A 216 22.46 -13.20 -13.63
N ALA A 217 21.93 -13.77 -14.72
CA ALA A 217 22.75 -14.46 -15.72
C ALA A 217 23.72 -13.51 -16.41
N THR A 218 23.25 -12.32 -16.80
CA THR A 218 24.09 -11.26 -17.39
C THR A 218 25.18 -10.82 -16.41
N ARG A 219 24.83 -10.58 -15.14
CA ARG A 219 25.79 -10.22 -14.10
C ARG A 219 26.86 -11.29 -13.93
N LYS A 220 26.46 -12.57 -13.86
CA LYS A 220 27.41 -13.69 -13.72
C LYS A 220 28.41 -13.68 -14.88
N ALA A 221 27.94 -13.58 -16.12
CA ALA A 221 28.81 -13.55 -17.30
C ALA A 221 29.76 -12.33 -17.31
N ALA A 222 29.29 -11.16 -16.85
CA ALA A 222 30.10 -9.96 -16.74
C ALA A 222 31.22 -10.13 -15.69
N LEU A 223 30.90 -10.69 -14.52
CA LEU A 223 31.88 -10.97 -13.47
C LEU A 223 32.89 -12.03 -13.91
N GLU A 224 32.45 -13.11 -14.58
CA GLU A 224 33.36 -14.13 -15.13
C GLU A 224 34.36 -13.54 -16.13
N ARG A 225 33.97 -12.56 -16.95
CA ARG A 225 34.88 -11.86 -17.88
C ARG A 225 35.86 -10.93 -17.16
N LEU A 226 35.47 -10.35 -16.03
CA LEU A 226 36.30 -9.41 -15.28
C LEU A 226 37.39 -10.12 -14.46
N TYR A 227 37.14 -11.37 -14.07
CA TYR A 227 38.06 -12.20 -13.28
C TYR A 227 38.76 -13.32 -14.07
N ALA A 228 38.53 -13.41 -15.38
CA ALA A 228 39.26 -14.31 -16.29
C ALA A 228 40.53 -13.64 -16.83
#